data_AF-A0A6G3XA99-F1
#
_entry.id   AF-A0A6G3XA99-F1
#
_cell.length_a   1.000
_cell.length_b   1.000
_cell.length_c   1.000
_cell.angle_alpha   90.00
_cell.angle_beta   90.00
_cell.angle_gamma   90.00
#
_symmetry.space_group_name_H-M   'P 1'
#
loop_
_entity.id
_entity.type
_entity.pdbx_description
1 polymer ?
#
loop_
_entity_poly.entity_id
_entity_poly.type
_entity_poly.pdbx_seq_one_letter_code
_entity_poly.pdbx_strand_id
1 'polypeptide(L)'
;PAVVLLNDDDLSYAKVRLDAESLRVVTEHLGDFTESLPRALSWASAWDMTRDGELATRDYLALVLSGIGKESDIGVVQSLHRQVKLAVDLYAAPETREAALIQWTDATLAHLHAAEPGSDHQLAWARAFAATARNPQQLDLLQSLLDGTETIEGLAVDTELRWAFVQRLAATGL
;
A
#
# COMPACT_ATOMS: atom_id res chain seq x y z
N PRO A 1 -9.70 -27.34 3.30
CA PRO A 1 -9.49 -26.20 2.38
C PRO A 1 -8.26 -25.41 2.86
N ALA A 2 -7.56 -24.68 1.99
CA ALA A 2 -6.39 -23.88 2.39
C ALA A 2 -6.79 -22.53 3.01
N VAL A 3 -7.96 -22.00 2.65
CA VAL A 3 -8.57 -20.78 3.22
C VAL A 3 -10.04 -21.08 3.51
N VAL A 4 -10.54 -20.61 4.65
CA VAL A 4 -11.97 -20.57 4.98
C VAL A 4 -12.41 -19.12 5.04
N LEU A 5 -13.12 -18.67 4.00
CA LEU A 5 -13.68 -17.32 3.92
C LEU A 5 -15.19 -17.40 4.17
N LEU A 6 -15.65 -16.80 5.26
CA LEU A 6 -17.08 -16.71 5.55
C LEU A 6 -17.69 -15.57 4.73
N ASN A 7 -18.96 -15.71 4.32
CA ASN A 7 -19.67 -14.70 3.51
C ASN A 7 -18.90 -14.37 2.22
N ASP A 8 -18.39 -15.39 1.54
CA ASP A 8 -17.55 -15.29 0.35
C ASP A 8 -18.26 -14.72 -0.88
N ASP A 9 -19.59 -14.86 -0.95
CA ASP A 9 -20.45 -14.20 -1.94
C ASP A 9 -20.93 -12.79 -1.52
N ASP A 10 -20.47 -12.27 -0.37
CA ASP A 10 -20.85 -10.97 0.21
C ASP A 10 -22.38 -10.71 0.30
N LEU A 11 -23.14 -11.75 0.67
CA LEU A 11 -24.62 -11.70 0.68
C LEU A 11 -25.20 -10.97 1.90
N SER A 12 -24.39 -10.68 2.91
CA SER A 12 -24.80 -9.97 4.12
C SER A 12 -23.70 -9.03 4.60
N TYR A 13 -24.10 -7.95 5.28
CA TYR A 13 -23.14 -7.10 5.97
C TYR A 13 -22.61 -7.82 7.22
N ALA A 14 -21.34 -8.23 7.20
CA ALA A 14 -20.68 -8.93 8.29
C ALA A 14 -19.20 -8.56 8.36
N LYS A 15 -18.67 -8.46 9.59
CA LYS A 15 -17.22 -8.45 9.80
C LYS A 15 -16.75 -9.89 9.92
N VAL A 16 -15.83 -10.30 9.06
CA VAL A 16 -15.27 -11.66 9.03
C VAL A 16 -13.89 -11.65 9.69
N ARG A 17 -13.54 -12.78 10.30
CA ARG A 17 -12.21 -13.04 10.88
C ARG A 17 -11.61 -14.23 10.19
N LEU A 18 -10.43 -14.03 9.62
CA LEU A 18 -9.61 -15.12 9.16
C LEU A 18 -9.01 -15.81 10.39
N ASP A 19 -9.18 -17.12 10.47
CA ASP A 19 -8.41 -17.90 11.42
C ASP A 19 -6.91 -17.83 11.08
N ALA A 20 -6.05 -18.23 12.01
CA ALA A 20 -4.60 -18.08 11.85
C ALA A 20 -4.04 -18.79 10.60
N GLU A 21 -4.58 -19.95 10.24
CA GLU A 21 -4.12 -20.69 9.05
C GLU A 21 -4.62 -20.01 7.77
N SER A 22 -5.88 -19.62 7.73
CA SER A 22 -6.44 -18.84 6.62
C SER A 22 -5.69 -17.53 6.40
N LEU A 23 -5.36 -16.79 7.47
CA LEU A 23 -4.60 -15.53 7.39
C LEU A 23 -3.18 -15.75 6.87
N ARG A 24 -2.51 -16.82 7.31
CA ARG A 24 -1.18 -17.19 6.81
C ARG A 24 -1.21 -17.48 5.32
N VAL A 25 -2.14 -18.33 4.87
CA VAL A 25 -2.28 -18.68 3.45
C VAL A 25 -2.66 -17.45 2.62
N VAL A 26 -3.59 -16.63 3.09
CA VAL A 26 -3.93 -15.34 2.45
C VAL A 26 -2.68 -14.48 2.34
N THR A 27 -1.89 -14.31 3.40
CA THR A 27 -0.68 -13.48 3.35
C THR A 27 0.32 -13.94 2.29
N GLU A 28 0.44 -15.25 2.06
CA GLU A 28 1.36 -15.82 1.07
C GLU A 28 0.79 -15.81 -0.37
N HIS A 29 -0.53 -15.93 -0.52
CA HIS A 29 -1.19 -16.25 -1.78
C HIS A 29 -2.35 -15.31 -2.17
N LEU A 30 -2.51 -14.15 -1.53
CA LEU A 30 -3.64 -13.27 -1.78
C LEU A 30 -3.76 -12.84 -3.24
N GLY A 31 -2.63 -12.61 -3.93
CA GLY A 31 -2.64 -12.28 -5.34
C GLY A 31 -2.96 -13.46 -6.28
N ASP A 32 -3.07 -14.68 -5.77
CA ASP A 32 -3.30 -15.89 -6.57
C ASP A 32 -4.80 -16.25 -6.68
N PHE A 33 -5.69 -15.51 -5.98
CA PHE A 33 -7.14 -15.64 -6.17
C PHE A 33 -7.55 -15.25 -7.59
N THR A 34 -8.19 -16.17 -8.31
CA THR A 34 -8.69 -15.95 -9.67
C THR A 34 -9.84 -14.94 -9.72
N GLU A 35 -10.67 -14.92 -8.69
CA GLU A 35 -11.82 -14.02 -8.58
C GLU A 35 -11.48 -12.79 -7.73
N SER A 36 -12.05 -11.65 -8.08
CA SER A 36 -11.82 -10.39 -7.36
C SER A 36 -12.52 -10.34 -6.00
N LEU A 37 -13.70 -10.95 -5.86
CA LEU A 37 -14.52 -10.84 -4.65
C LEU A 37 -13.87 -11.51 -3.42
N PRO A 38 -13.40 -12.77 -3.47
CA PRO A 38 -12.71 -13.38 -2.31
C PRO A 38 -11.45 -12.60 -1.90
N ARG A 39 -10.78 -12.01 -2.89
CA ARG A 39 -9.60 -11.18 -2.68
C ARG A 39 -9.95 -9.87 -1.97
N ALA A 40 -10.99 -9.18 -2.43
CA ALA A 40 -11.53 -7.98 -1.80
C ALA A 40 -12.00 -8.22 -0.35
N LEU A 41 -12.70 -9.34 -0.10
CA LEU A 41 -13.14 -9.73 1.24
C LEU A 41 -11.97 -10.06 2.17
N SER A 42 -10.89 -10.65 1.63
CA SER A 42 -9.66 -10.89 2.39
C SER A 42 -8.96 -9.58 2.77
N TRP A 43 -8.88 -8.62 1.86
CA TRP A 43 -8.38 -7.26 2.15
C TRP A 43 -9.22 -6.58 3.25
N ALA A 44 -10.55 -6.60 3.11
CA ALA A 44 -11.46 -6.00 4.07
C ALA A 44 -11.34 -6.63 5.46
N SER A 45 -11.27 -7.97 5.52
CA SER A 45 -11.11 -8.71 6.79
C SER A 45 -9.79 -8.37 7.48
N ALA A 46 -8.68 -8.36 6.75
CA ALA A 46 -7.37 -8.00 7.30
C ALA A 46 -7.34 -6.54 7.81
N TRP A 47 -7.96 -5.62 7.07
CA TRP A 47 -8.06 -4.23 7.49
C TRP A 47 -8.91 -4.07 8.76
N ASP A 48 -10.05 -4.74 8.82
CA ASP A 48 -10.93 -4.73 9.99
C ASP A 48 -10.25 -5.32 11.23
N MET A 49 -9.53 -6.44 11.08
CA MET A 49 -8.74 -7.04 12.16
C MET A 49 -7.64 -6.09 12.65
N THR A 50 -7.01 -5.33 11.73
CA THR A 50 -5.98 -4.34 12.10
C THR A 50 -6.57 -3.20 12.92
N ARG A 51 -7.73 -2.68 12.49
CA ARG A 51 -8.43 -1.60 13.20
C ARG A 51 -8.98 -2.02 14.56
N ASP A 52 -9.36 -3.29 14.70
CA ASP A 52 -9.88 -3.84 15.95
C ASP A 52 -8.77 -4.32 16.90
N GLY A 53 -7.50 -4.19 16.50
CA GLY A 53 -6.34 -4.56 17.33
C GLY A 53 -6.02 -6.06 17.37
N GLU A 54 -6.58 -6.83 16.45
CA GLU A 54 -6.40 -8.28 16.34
C GLU A 54 -5.27 -8.67 15.39
N LEU A 55 -4.95 -7.80 14.41
CA LEU A 55 -3.79 -7.93 13.52
C LEU A 55 -2.80 -6.79 13.76
N ALA A 56 -1.53 -7.09 13.98
CA ALA A 56 -0.52 -6.06 14.20
C ALA A 56 -0.26 -5.27 12.92
N THR A 57 0.03 -3.96 13.05
CA THR A 57 0.34 -3.08 11.89
C THR A 57 1.43 -3.63 10.99
N ARG A 58 2.48 -4.23 11.56
CA ARG A 58 3.58 -4.82 10.78
C ARG A 58 3.12 -6.00 9.93
N ASP A 59 2.20 -6.81 10.46
CA ASP A 59 1.70 -8.01 9.80
C ASP A 59 0.69 -7.60 8.70
N TYR A 60 -0.10 -6.56 8.96
CA TYR A 60 -0.93 -5.93 7.92
C TYR A 60 -0.10 -5.33 6.79
N LEU A 61 0.97 -4.59 7.10
CA LEU A 61 1.89 -4.08 6.08
C LEU A 61 2.50 -5.21 5.26
N ALA A 62 2.95 -6.30 5.90
CA ALA A 62 3.50 -7.46 5.20
C ALA A 62 2.49 -8.10 4.24
N LEU A 63 1.24 -8.25 4.67
CA LEU A 63 0.13 -8.77 3.86
C LEU A 63 -0.17 -7.85 2.67
N VAL A 64 -0.22 -6.53 2.88
CA VAL A 64 -0.42 -5.60 1.77
C VAL A 64 0.72 -5.68 0.77
N LEU A 65 1.97 -5.65 1.24
CA LEU A 65 3.14 -5.69 0.35
C LEU A 65 3.27 -7.02 -0.42
N SER A 66 2.79 -8.14 0.13
CA SER A 66 2.83 -9.42 -0.58
C SER A 66 1.83 -9.52 -1.72
N GLY A 67 0.68 -8.84 -1.61
CA GLY A 67 -0.43 -8.98 -2.56
C GLY A 67 -0.69 -7.77 -3.46
N ILE A 68 -0.40 -6.55 -3.01
CA ILE A 68 -0.85 -5.31 -3.68
C ILE A 68 -0.33 -5.17 -5.12
N GLY A 69 0.86 -5.70 -5.42
CA GLY A 69 1.44 -5.66 -6.76
C GLY A 69 0.69 -6.52 -7.80
N LYS A 70 -0.12 -7.48 -7.34
CA LYS A 70 -0.98 -8.33 -8.20
C LYS A 70 -2.43 -7.85 -8.24
N GLU A 71 -2.77 -6.80 -7.48
CA GLU A 71 -4.14 -6.27 -7.45
C GLU A 71 -4.42 -5.45 -8.71
N SER A 72 -5.44 -5.86 -9.47
CA SER A 72 -5.82 -5.22 -10.73
C SER A 72 -6.74 -4.01 -10.54
N ASP A 73 -7.53 -3.99 -9.46
CA ASP A 73 -8.44 -2.87 -9.19
C ASP A 73 -7.69 -1.69 -8.57
N ILE A 74 -7.63 -0.58 -9.31
CA ILE A 74 -6.91 0.61 -8.87
C ILE A 74 -7.55 1.27 -7.64
N GLY A 75 -8.88 1.20 -7.50
CA GLY A 75 -9.60 1.71 -6.33
C GLY A 75 -9.21 0.96 -5.05
N VAL A 76 -9.00 -0.36 -5.17
CA VAL A 76 -8.46 -1.20 -4.09
C VAL A 76 -7.02 -0.81 -3.78
N VAL A 77 -6.12 -0.74 -4.77
CA VAL A 77 -4.70 -0.34 -4.57
C VAL A 77 -4.59 1.00 -3.84
N GLN A 78 -5.33 2.02 -4.29
CA GLN A 78 -5.33 3.34 -3.65
C GLN A 78 -5.88 3.28 -2.22
N SER A 79 -6.89 2.45 -1.97
CA SER A 79 -7.44 2.25 -0.62
C SER A 79 -6.43 1.58 0.30
N LEU A 80 -5.73 0.55 -0.17
CA LEU A 80 -4.68 -0.15 0.58
C LEU A 80 -3.55 0.80 0.96
N HIS A 81 -3.08 1.67 0.06
CA HIS A 81 -2.09 2.70 0.40
C HIS A 81 -2.55 3.64 1.52
N ARG A 82 -3.80 4.13 1.44
CA ARG A 82 -4.35 4.98 2.51
C ARG A 82 -4.44 4.25 3.84
N GLN A 83 -4.84 2.98 3.83
CA GLN A 83 -4.97 2.15 5.02
C GLN A 83 -3.62 1.81 5.64
N VAL A 84 -2.62 1.44 4.84
CA VAL A 84 -1.23 1.23 5.29
C VAL A 84 -0.70 2.50 5.95
N LYS A 85 -0.86 3.66 5.30
CA LYS A 85 -0.47 4.94 5.87
C LYS A 85 -1.11 5.19 7.24
N LEU A 86 -2.43 5.02 7.31
CA LEU A 86 -3.18 5.21 8.55
C LEU A 86 -2.70 4.26 9.66
N ALA A 87 -2.52 2.98 9.34
CA ALA A 87 -2.07 1.98 10.29
C ALA A 87 -0.67 2.29 10.84
N VAL A 88 0.25 2.67 9.96
CA VAL A 88 1.62 3.00 10.34
C VAL A 88 1.68 4.31 11.12
N ASP A 89 0.87 5.31 10.75
CA ASP A 89 0.86 6.60 11.43
C ASP A 89 0.18 6.58 12.80
N LEU A 90 -0.89 5.80 12.95
CA LEU A 90 -1.75 5.84 14.15
C LEU A 90 -1.67 4.59 15.04
N TYR A 91 -1.36 3.42 14.49
CA TYR A 91 -1.46 2.14 15.22
C TYR A 91 -0.10 1.47 15.45
N ALA A 92 0.94 1.81 14.67
CA ALA A 92 2.26 1.23 14.88
C ALA A 92 2.86 1.67 16.23
N ALA A 93 3.45 0.71 16.94
CA ALA A 93 4.24 1.01 18.13
C ALA A 93 5.43 1.93 17.76
N PRO A 94 5.74 2.98 18.54
CA PRO A 94 6.78 3.96 18.22
C PRO A 94 8.13 3.33 17.85
N GLU A 95 8.49 2.22 18.51
CA GLU A 95 9.76 1.51 18.35
C GLU A 95 9.87 0.80 16.98
N THR A 96 8.74 0.50 16.33
CA THR A 96 8.68 -0.26 15.06
C THR A 96 8.21 0.58 13.89
N ARG A 97 7.59 1.75 14.15
CA ARG A 97 7.03 2.64 13.13
C ARG A 97 8.04 3.05 12.07
N GLU A 98 9.27 3.37 12.50
CA GLU A 98 10.34 3.81 11.60
C GLU A 98 10.70 2.73 10.57
N ALA A 99 10.87 1.49 11.05
CA ALA A 99 11.17 0.34 10.19
C ALA A 99 10.02 0.05 9.22
N ALA A 100 8.76 0.13 9.67
CA ALA A 100 7.59 -0.07 8.83
C ALA A 100 7.48 0.99 7.71
N LEU A 101 7.73 2.26 8.03
CA LEU A 101 7.75 3.33 7.03
C LEU A 101 8.89 3.16 6.02
N ILE A 102 10.09 2.75 6.45
CA ILE A 102 11.20 2.46 5.52
C ILE A 102 10.81 1.33 4.58
N GLN A 103 10.35 0.20 5.13
CA GLN A 103 9.91 -0.96 4.35
C GLN A 103 8.83 -0.58 3.32
N TRP A 104 7.83 0.20 3.73
CA TRP A 104 6.79 0.65 2.83
C TRP A 104 7.33 1.59 1.74
N THR A 105 8.17 2.56 2.10
CA THR A 105 8.75 3.53 1.16
C THR A 105 9.59 2.85 0.08
N ASP A 106 10.47 1.94 0.49
CA ASP A 106 11.34 1.21 -0.45
C ASP A 106 10.52 0.37 -1.42
N ALA A 107 9.46 -0.28 -0.92
CA ALA A 107 8.53 -1.02 -1.77
C ALA A 107 7.79 -0.08 -2.76
N THR A 108 7.33 1.09 -2.32
CA THR A 108 6.64 2.03 -3.22
C THR A 108 7.54 2.52 -4.35
N LEU A 109 8.82 2.75 -4.07
CA LEU A 109 9.78 3.16 -5.09
C LEU A 109 10.08 2.02 -6.08
N ALA A 110 10.29 0.80 -5.56
CA ALA A 110 10.51 -0.37 -6.40
C ALA A 110 9.32 -0.63 -7.33
N HIS A 111 8.09 -0.55 -6.82
CA HIS A 111 6.88 -0.74 -7.63
C HIS A 111 6.60 0.42 -8.58
N LEU A 112 6.95 1.65 -8.23
CA LEU A 112 6.88 2.78 -9.15
C LEU A 112 7.72 2.54 -10.41
N HIS A 113 8.94 2.05 -10.25
CA HIS A 113 9.82 1.72 -11.38
C HIS A 113 9.37 0.48 -12.16
N ALA A 114 8.72 -0.48 -11.51
CA ALA A 114 8.27 -1.72 -12.13
C ALA A 114 6.88 -1.63 -12.78
N ALA A 115 6.08 -0.61 -12.46
CA ALA A 115 4.74 -0.43 -12.99
C ALA A 115 4.75 -0.16 -14.50
N GLU A 116 3.67 -0.55 -15.19
CA GLU A 116 3.48 -0.23 -16.60
C GLU A 116 3.52 1.30 -16.82
N PRO A 117 4.40 1.81 -17.71
CA PRO A 117 4.52 3.24 -17.96
C PRO A 117 3.18 3.88 -18.35
N GLY A 118 2.82 4.98 -17.68
CA GLY A 118 1.58 5.72 -17.93
C GLY A 118 0.31 5.09 -17.35
N SER A 119 0.43 3.99 -16.59
CA SER A 119 -0.71 3.35 -15.94
C SER A 119 -1.18 4.08 -14.67
N ASP A 120 -2.44 3.86 -14.30
CA ASP A 120 -2.97 4.38 -13.03
C ASP A 120 -2.24 3.78 -11.82
N HIS A 121 -1.78 2.52 -11.92
CA HIS A 121 -0.94 1.89 -10.91
C HIS A 121 0.37 2.65 -10.73
N GLN A 122 1.04 3.04 -11.82
CA GLN A 122 2.26 3.85 -11.74
C GLN A 122 2.01 5.17 -10.99
N LEU A 123 0.90 5.86 -11.29
CA LEU A 123 0.53 7.08 -10.58
C LEU A 123 0.22 6.84 -9.10
N ALA A 124 -0.48 5.74 -8.76
CA ALA A 124 -0.76 5.37 -7.38
C ALA A 124 0.53 5.10 -6.58
N TRP A 125 1.50 4.40 -7.19
CA TRP A 125 2.81 4.17 -6.59
C TRP A 125 3.61 5.46 -6.40
N ALA A 126 3.57 6.39 -7.37
CA ALA A 126 4.22 7.70 -7.25
C ALA A 126 3.65 8.53 -6.11
N ARG A 127 2.31 8.53 -5.95
CA ARG A 127 1.63 9.21 -4.84
C ARG A 127 1.95 8.56 -3.49
N ALA A 128 1.98 7.23 -3.43
CA ALA A 128 2.36 6.50 -2.24
C ALA A 128 3.80 6.82 -1.84
N PHE A 129 4.74 6.76 -2.79
CA PHE A 129 6.15 7.14 -2.60
C PHE A 129 6.28 8.58 -2.08
N ALA A 130 5.61 9.54 -2.72
CA ALA A 130 5.58 10.93 -2.25
C ALA A 130 5.08 11.06 -0.81
N ALA A 131 4.11 10.25 -0.38
CA ALA A 131 3.57 10.32 0.97
C ALA A 131 4.54 9.78 2.06
N THR A 132 5.59 9.06 1.68
CA THR A 132 6.46 8.34 2.63
C THR A 132 7.97 8.53 2.44
N ALA A 133 8.43 9.02 1.27
CA ALA A 133 9.83 9.33 0.95
C ALA A 133 10.54 10.09 2.07
N ARG A 134 11.67 9.62 2.59
CA ARG A 134 12.17 10.15 3.88
C ARG A 134 13.68 10.18 4.06
N ASN A 135 14.41 9.35 3.34
CA ASN A 135 15.87 9.43 3.36
C ASN A 135 16.36 10.43 2.30
N PRO A 136 17.61 10.92 2.40
CA PRO A 136 18.14 11.92 1.47
C PRO A 136 17.98 11.54 0.00
N GLN A 137 18.29 10.29 -0.37
CA GLN A 137 18.24 9.83 -1.75
C GLN A 137 16.80 9.86 -2.33
N GLN A 138 15.81 9.50 -1.51
CA GLN A 138 14.40 9.53 -1.90
C GLN A 138 13.89 10.97 -2.06
N LEU A 139 14.35 11.88 -1.19
CA LEU A 139 13.97 13.29 -1.25
C LEU A 139 14.65 13.99 -2.44
N ASP A 140 15.91 13.67 -2.74
CA ASP A 140 16.62 14.15 -3.93
C ASP A 140 15.91 13.72 -5.21
N LEU A 141 15.40 12.48 -5.27
CA LEU A 141 14.58 12.00 -6.38
C LEU A 141 13.28 12.80 -6.51
N LEU A 142 12.54 13.03 -5.42
CA LEU A 142 11.31 13.84 -5.46
C LEU A 142 11.59 15.27 -5.95
N GLN A 143 12.67 15.89 -5.48
CA GLN A 143 13.09 17.21 -5.94
C GLN A 143 13.43 17.20 -7.43
N SER A 144 14.19 16.20 -7.89
CA SER A 144 14.61 16.10 -9.30
C SER A 144 13.41 15.86 -10.24
N LEU A 145 12.43 15.06 -9.80
CA LEU A 145 11.17 14.88 -10.52
C LEU A 145 10.31 16.15 -10.52
N LEU A 146 10.31 16.92 -9.44
CA LEU A 146 9.59 18.20 -9.33
C LEU A 146 10.20 19.27 -10.25
N ASP A 147 11.53 19.32 -10.33
CA ASP A 147 12.28 20.27 -11.16
C ASP A 147 12.35 19.83 -12.63
N GLY A 148 12.07 18.55 -12.91
CA GLY A 148 12.16 17.96 -14.25
C GLY A 148 13.60 17.70 -14.70
N THR A 149 14.56 17.66 -13.78
CA THR A 149 15.95 17.28 -14.06
C THR A 149 16.12 15.76 -14.15
N GLU A 150 15.20 15.01 -13.56
CA GLU A 150 15.04 13.57 -13.70
C GLU A 150 13.60 13.23 -14.13
N THR A 151 13.41 12.11 -14.81
CA THR A 151 12.09 11.63 -15.25
C THR A 151 11.98 10.13 -15.06
N ILE A 152 10.76 9.65 -14.76
CA ILE A 152 10.41 8.23 -14.81
C ILE A 152 9.54 8.03 -16.05
N GLU A 153 9.88 7.06 -16.88
CA GLU A 153 9.17 6.78 -18.14
C GLU A 153 7.67 6.59 -17.88
N GLY A 154 6.83 7.31 -18.63
CA GLY A 154 5.37 7.27 -18.51
C GLY A 154 4.77 8.05 -17.34
N LEU A 155 5.57 8.45 -16.34
CA LEU A 155 5.06 9.20 -15.20
C LEU A 155 4.87 10.68 -15.55
N ALA A 156 3.62 11.09 -15.74
CA ALA A 156 3.27 12.49 -15.88
C ALA A 156 3.25 13.17 -14.49
N VAL A 157 4.17 14.12 -14.28
CA VAL A 157 4.21 14.93 -13.04
C VAL A 157 3.27 16.13 -13.17
N ASP A 158 1.97 15.85 -13.09
CA ASP A 158 0.89 16.84 -13.19
C ASP A 158 0.76 17.73 -11.94
N THR A 159 -0.17 18.69 -11.96
CA THR A 159 -0.38 19.63 -10.85
C THR A 159 -0.64 18.94 -9.50
N GLU A 160 -1.39 17.84 -9.47
CA GLU A 160 -1.68 17.13 -8.23
C GLU A 160 -0.44 16.40 -7.70
N LEU A 161 0.32 15.74 -8.57
CA LEU A 161 1.52 15.02 -8.17
C LEU A 161 2.64 15.99 -7.74
N ARG A 162 2.79 17.13 -8.43
CA ARG A 162 3.70 18.21 -8.02
C ARG A 162 3.37 18.70 -6.63
N TRP A 163 2.09 18.89 -6.32
CA TRP A 163 1.66 19.33 -5.00
C TRP A 163 2.00 18.29 -3.92
N ALA A 164 1.80 17.00 -4.19
CA ALA A 164 2.20 15.93 -3.28
C ALA A 164 3.72 15.95 -2.99
N PHE A 165 4.55 16.20 -4.01
CA PHE A 165 6.01 16.30 -3.84
C PHE A 165 6.39 17.50 -2.97
N VAL A 166 5.83 18.69 -3.26
CA VAL A 166 6.07 19.91 -2.48
C VAL A 166 5.66 19.72 -1.02
N GLN A 167 4.48 19.14 -0.76
CA GLN A 167 4.03 18.86 0.60
C GLN A 167 5.01 17.94 1.34
N ARG A 168 5.55 16.94 0.65
CA ARG A 168 6.49 16.02 1.27
C ARG A 168 7.82 16.69 1.60
N LEU A 169 8.42 17.37 0.62
CA LEU A 169 9.69 18.08 0.78
C LEU A 169 9.59 19.07 1.94
N ALA A 170 8.54 19.88 1.97
CA ALA A 170 8.28 20.84 3.04
C ALA A 170 8.13 20.17 4.41
N ALA A 171 7.44 19.03 4.49
CA ALA A 171 7.29 18.26 5.74
C ALA A 171 8.62 17.64 6.23
N THR A 172 9.59 17.47 5.34
CA THR A 172 10.94 16.96 5.65
C THR A 172 12.01 18.05 5.75
N GLY A 173 11.63 19.32 5.60
CA GLY A 173 12.53 20.47 5.76
C GLY A 173 13.31 20.88 4.50
N LEU A 174 12.82 20.51 3.33
CA LEU A 174 13.35 20.90 2.01
C LEU A 174 12.35 21.80 1.26
#